data_AF-A0A520QLG4-F1
#
_entry.id   AF-A0A520QLG4-F1
#
_cell.length_a   1.000
_cell.length_b   1.000
_cell.length_c   1.000
_cell.angle_alpha   90.00
_cell.angle_beta   90.00
_cell.angle_gamma   90.00
#
_symmetry.space_group_name_H-M   'P 1'
#
loop_
_entity.id
_entity.type
_entity.pdbx_description
1 polymer ?
#
loop_
_entity_poly.entity_id
_entity_poly.type
_entity_poly.pdbx_seq_one_letter_code
_entity_poly.pdbx_strand_id
1 'polypeptide(L)'
;AGAPDAGSPGEDAGQTEATVSREEDDDDSLLGVVEALLFERAERAEMEAARARDELARRERPDGAGQTGPQQEAAPAPIDVRVVGCGPAAESIGLSLPERQLSTLGLILLLFVTLLGLAVIDRVRRPLPELGLLPRVLGAAHLALRLAAVVMVLNVASRLLPGWLAPFLLIGVIAAALAIGIGAVWPWLPDVVGGVLLLAERRVRAGLWLIGDGFAGQIERVGPRVTTLRAADGSLFTIPNRQLVSRTVHTSAQRFAETKVALEVPDAPATEVRAAIRDAVLCSPYVPSHPLLAIARDASQPRRWTVTVRLLDARFGPDFEGQLLERVEEALAPRAETPAPEPPPQPPEPPQ
;
A
#
# COMPACT_ATOMS: atom_id res chain seq x y z
N ALA A 1 -29.66 23.89 39.75
CA ALA A 1 -30.29 25.20 39.97
C ALA A 1 -29.22 26.23 39.62
N GLY A 2 -29.24 26.90 38.48
CA GLY A 2 -30.37 27.69 37.96
C GLY A 2 -30.02 29.16 38.21
N ALA A 3 -29.27 29.77 37.28
CA ALA A 3 -29.39 31.21 36.99
C ALA A 3 -30.66 31.39 36.11
N PRO A 4 -31.19 32.61 35.80
CA PRO A 4 -30.53 33.93 35.74
C PRO A 4 -31.44 35.15 36.07
N ASP A 5 -30.89 36.37 35.95
CA ASP A 5 -31.54 37.64 35.51
C ASP A 5 -30.54 38.79 35.75
N ALA A 6 -30.50 39.93 35.07
CA ALA A 6 -31.00 40.45 33.80
C ALA A 6 -30.26 41.79 33.62
N GLY A 7 -29.92 42.15 32.37
CA GLY A 7 -29.31 43.43 32.05
C GLY A 7 -29.42 43.73 30.56
N SER A 8 -30.46 44.47 30.19
CA SER A 8 -30.70 45.13 28.89
C SER A 8 -30.15 46.58 28.91
N PRO A 9 -30.29 47.40 27.84
CA PRO A 9 -30.16 47.20 26.38
C PRO A 9 -29.23 48.27 25.74
N GLY A 10 -29.01 48.24 24.42
CA GLY A 10 -28.37 49.36 23.71
C GLY A 10 -28.25 49.17 22.20
N GLU A 11 -29.03 49.96 21.47
CA GLU A 11 -29.19 50.08 20.01
C GLU A 11 -27.93 50.54 19.24
N ASP A 12 -27.77 49.92 18.07
CA ASP A 12 -27.61 50.49 16.72
C ASP A 12 -26.50 51.53 16.42
N ALA A 13 -25.55 51.13 15.58
CA ALA A 13 -24.93 51.96 14.53
C ALA A 13 -23.98 51.15 13.64
N GLY A 14 -24.08 51.33 12.33
CA GLY A 14 -22.88 51.49 11.50
C GLY A 14 -22.54 50.36 10.52
N GLN A 15 -23.32 50.28 9.46
CA GLN A 15 -23.01 49.68 8.16
C GLN A 15 -21.75 50.31 7.52
N THR A 16 -20.76 49.52 7.04
CA THR A 16 -20.09 49.56 5.71
C THR A 16 -18.68 48.92 5.68
N GLU A 17 -18.32 48.37 4.50
CA GLU A 17 -17.06 47.73 4.04
C GLU A 17 -16.89 46.24 4.41
N ALA A 18 -17.26 45.25 3.58
CA ALA A 18 -16.73 44.86 2.26
C ALA A 18 -15.19 44.65 2.30
N THR A 19 -14.56 43.54 1.92
CA THR A 19 -14.84 42.53 0.88
C THR A 19 -13.83 41.38 1.08
N VAL A 20 -14.19 40.16 0.66
CA VAL A 20 -13.35 39.00 0.23
C VAL A 20 -13.90 37.73 0.86
N SER A 21 -14.86 37.12 0.16
CA SER A 21 -15.15 35.68 0.14
C SER A 21 -16.03 35.46 -1.07
N ARG A 22 -15.37 35.28 -2.21
CA ARG A 22 -15.94 34.85 -3.49
C ARG A 22 -15.30 33.49 -3.77
N GLU A 23 -16.07 32.60 -4.39
CA GLU A 23 -15.64 31.37 -5.07
C GLU A 23 -15.75 30.06 -4.30
N GLU A 24 -16.96 29.68 -3.84
CA GLU A 24 -17.22 28.28 -3.44
C GLU A 24 -18.70 27.86 -3.52
N ASP A 25 -19.50 28.43 -4.43
CA ASP A 25 -20.96 28.13 -4.53
C ASP A 25 -21.47 27.83 -5.96
N ASP A 26 -20.60 27.81 -6.98
CA ASP A 26 -21.03 27.67 -8.39
C ASP A 26 -21.10 26.21 -8.89
N ASP A 27 -20.50 25.22 -8.21
CA ASP A 27 -20.46 23.83 -8.69
C ASP A 27 -21.74 23.02 -8.37
N ASP A 28 -22.46 23.34 -7.28
CA ASP A 28 -23.70 22.62 -6.91
C ASP A 28 -24.89 23.02 -7.81
N SER A 29 -24.83 24.21 -8.40
CA SER A 29 -25.84 24.72 -9.33
C SER A 29 -25.79 24.00 -10.69
N LEU A 30 -24.60 23.60 -11.15
CA LEU A 30 -24.44 22.93 -12.45
C LEU A 30 -24.88 21.46 -12.41
N LEU A 31 -24.65 20.77 -11.29
CA LEU A 31 -25.11 19.39 -11.09
C LEU A 31 -26.64 19.30 -11.07
N GLY A 32 -27.32 20.22 -10.39
CA GLY A 32 -28.79 20.27 -10.39
C GLY A 32 -29.41 20.56 -11.77
N VAL A 33 -28.77 21.42 -12.57
CA VAL A 33 -29.23 21.71 -13.94
C VAL A 33 -29.01 20.52 -14.88
N VAL A 34 -27.89 19.79 -14.73
CA VAL A 34 -27.62 18.59 -15.53
C VAL A 34 -28.60 17.47 -15.16
N GLU A 35 -28.90 17.28 -13.88
CA GLU A 35 -29.87 16.26 -13.44
C GLU A 35 -31.29 16.57 -13.95
N ALA A 36 -31.70 17.83 -13.89
CA ALA A 36 -32.98 18.28 -14.45
C ALA A 36 -33.07 18.08 -15.97
N LEU A 37 -31.99 18.38 -16.71
CA LEU A 37 -31.94 18.19 -18.16
C LEU A 37 -31.92 16.71 -18.56
N LEU A 38 -31.28 15.84 -17.78
CA LEU A 38 -31.29 14.40 -18.01
C LEU A 38 -32.67 13.80 -17.75
N PHE A 39 -33.37 14.28 -16.71
CA PHE A 39 -34.74 13.87 -16.42
C PHE A 39 -35.72 14.32 -17.52
N GLU A 40 -35.62 15.57 -17.98
CA GLU A 40 -36.49 16.09 -19.05
C GLU A 40 -36.23 15.38 -20.40
N ARG A 41 -34.99 14.98 -20.69
CA ARG A 41 -34.69 14.17 -21.88
C ARG A 41 -35.20 12.73 -21.80
N ALA A 42 -35.22 12.13 -20.61
CA ALA A 42 -35.75 10.80 -20.41
C ALA A 42 -37.28 10.76 -20.64
N GLU A 43 -38.03 11.73 -20.10
CA GLU A 43 -39.48 11.82 -20.32
C GLU A 43 -39.84 12.07 -21.79
N ARG A 44 -39.08 12.90 -22.49
CA ARG A 44 -39.32 13.14 -23.93
C ARG A 44 -39.09 11.89 -24.77
N ALA A 45 -38.08 11.08 -24.44
CA ALA A 45 -37.79 9.82 -25.14
C ALA A 45 -38.89 8.77 -24.92
N GLU A 46 -39.46 8.68 -23.71
CA GLU A 46 -40.59 7.78 -23.44
C GLU A 46 -41.88 8.24 -24.15
N MET A 47 -42.14 9.55 -24.20
CA MET A 47 -43.28 10.10 -24.93
C MET A 47 -43.18 9.88 -26.45
N GLU A 48 -41.99 9.98 -27.03
CA GLU A 48 -41.76 9.66 -28.45
C GLU A 48 -41.94 8.16 -28.73
N ALA A 49 -41.45 7.28 -27.84
CA ALA A 49 -41.65 5.84 -27.95
C ALA A 49 -43.12 5.43 -27.80
N ALA A 50 -43.88 6.12 -26.95
CA ALA A 50 -45.32 5.90 -26.78
C ALA A 50 -46.12 6.34 -28.02
N ARG A 51 -45.78 7.49 -28.62
CA ARG A 51 -46.41 7.96 -29.86
C ARG A 51 -46.12 7.04 -31.04
N ALA A 52 -44.89 6.55 -31.18
CA ALA A 52 -44.52 5.60 -32.23
C ALA A 52 -45.29 4.27 -32.12
N ARG A 53 -45.56 3.80 -30.89
CA ARG A 53 -46.40 2.61 -30.66
C ARG A 53 -47.88 2.84 -30.99
N ASP A 54 -48.44 4.01 -30.66
CA ASP A 54 -49.84 4.34 -30.99
C ASP A 54 -50.03 4.52 -32.51
N GLU A 55 -49.03 5.06 -33.21
CA GLU A 55 -49.05 5.22 -34.67
C GLU A 55 -48.97 3.86 -35.40
N LEU A 56 -48.18 2.91 -34.87
CA LEU A 56 -48.17 1.53 -35.36
C LEU A 56 -49.51 0.83 -35.11
N ALA A 57 -50.11 1.03 -33.94
CA ALA A 57 -51.42 0.46 -33.59
C ALA A 57 -52.57 1.03 -34.44
N ARG A 58 -52.47 2.28 -34.93
CA ARG A 58 -53.43 2.86 -35.89
C ARG A 58 -53.28 2.31 -37.30
N ARG A 59 -52.07 1.97 -37.74
CA ARG A 59 -51.85 1.35 -39.06
C ARG A 59 -52.41 -0.08 -39.16
N GLU A 60 -52.52 -0.78 -38.04
CA GLU A 60 -53.06 -2.14 -37.99
C GLU A 60 -54.58 -2.22 -37.80
N ARG A 61 -55.29 -1.07 -37.71
CA ARG A 61 -56.75 -1.04 -37.62
C ARG A 61 -57.38 -0.96 -39.02
N PRO A 62 -58.11 -1.99 -39.50
CA PRO A 62 -58.76 -1.93 -40.80
C PRO A 62 -60.07 -1.15 -40.68
N ASP A 63 -60.06 0.11 -41.11
CA ASP A 63 -61.28 0.90 -41.31
C ASP A 63 -61.88 0.65 -42.71
N GLY A 64 -63.18 0.41 -42.73
CA GLY A 64 -63.89 -0.30 -43.79
C GLY A 64 -64.76 0.52 -44.77
N ALA A 65 -65.43 -0.29 -45.61
CA ALA A 65 -66.76 -0.12 -46.23
C ALA A 65 -66.95 0.69 -47.54
N GLY A 66 -67.71 0.09 -48.48
CA GLY A 66 -68.51 0.78 -49.53
C GLY A 66 -68.51 0.12 -50.92
N GLN A 67 -69.21 -1.01 -51.12
CA GLN A 67 -70.48 -1.16 -51.86
C GLN A 67 -70.54 -0.76 -53.36
N THR A 68 -70.76 -1.77 -54.21
CA THR A 68 -71.77 -1.79 -55.31
C THR A 68 -71.95 -3.26 -55.75
N GLY A 69 -73.17 -3.82 -55.67
CA GLY A 69 -73.51 -5.19 -56.12
C GLY A 69 -74.20 -5.20 -57.49
N PRO A 70 -74.96 -6.25 -57.88
CA PRO A 70 -74.86 -7.69 -57.55
C PRO A 70 -74.83 -8.58 -58.82
N GLN A 71 -74.27 -9.79 -58.76
CA GLN A 71 -74.76 -10.95 -59.55
C GLN A 71 -74.15 -12.29 -59.08
N GLN A 72 -75.02 -13.09 -58.48
CA GLN A 72 -75.16 -14.55 -58.50
C GLN A 72 -74.10 -15.38 -59.27
N GLU A 73 -73.36 -16.26 -58.57
CA GLU A 73 -72.94 -17.57 -59.09
C GLU A 73 -72.63 -18.51 -57.89
N ALA A 74 -72.93 -19.79 -58.04
CA ALA A 74 -73.24 -20.75 -56.99
C ALA A 74 -72.06 -21.27 -56.14
N ALA A 75 -72.39 -21.67 -54.89
CA ALA A 75 -71.51 -22.32 -53.92
C ALA A 75 -71.18 -23.79 -54.26
N PRO A 76 -70.04 -24.30 -53.78
CA PRO A 76 -70.04 -25.62 -53.14
C PRO A 76 -69.47 -25.63 -51.70
N ALA A 77 -69.93 -26.62 -50.95
CA ALA A 77 -69.89 -26.81 -49.49
C ALA A 77 -68.49 -26.95 -48.83
N PRO A 78 -68.36 -26.70 -47.51
CA PRO A 78 -67.08 -26.67 -46.80
C PRO A 78 -66.52 -28.07 -46.52
N ILE A 79 -65.22 -28.26 -46.76
CA ILE A 79 -64.48 -29.48 -46.44
C ILE A 79 -64.00 -29.39 -44.98
N ASP A 80 -64.56 -30.27 -44.15
CA ASP A 80 -64.17 -30.53 -42.76
C ASP A 80 -62.95 -31.47 -42.74
N VAL A 81 -61.77 -30.96 -42.38
CA VAL A 81 -60.57 -31.80 -42.21
C VAL A 81 -60.41 -32.14 -40.73
N ARG A 82 -60.99 -33.27 -40.36
CA ARG A 82 -60.81 -33.93 -39.06
C ARG A 82 -59.54 -34.78 -39.11
N VAL A 83 -58.63 -34.52 -38.17
CA VAL A 83 -57.42 -35.32 -37.93
C VAL A 83 -57.80 -36.77 -37.62
N VAL A 84 -57.24 -37.73 -38.35
CA VAL A 84 -57.22 -39.14 -37.98
C VAL A 84 -55.77 -39.56 -37.78
N GLY A 85 -55.43 -39.82 -36.52
CA GLY A 85 -54.23 -40.58 -36.19
C GLY A 85 -54.41 -42.05 -36.58
N CYS A 86 -53.34 -42.63 -37.12
CA CYS A 86 -53.14 -44.07 -37.11
C CYS A 86 -51.76 -44.33 -36.50
N GLY A 87 -51.72 -45.20 -35.49
CA GLY A 87 -50.54 -45.57 -34.73
C GLY A 87 -49.59 -46.52 -35.48
N PRO A 88 -48.57 -47.04 -34.77
CA PRO A 88 -47.22 -47.22 -35.30
C PRO A 88 -46.94 -48.65 -35.80
N ALA A 89 -46.17 -48.76 -36.88
CA ALA A 89 -45.50 -49.99 -37.27
C ALA A 89 -44.21 -49.65 -38.04
N ALA A 90 -43.19 -49.19 -37.31
CA ALA A 90 -41.81 -49.21 -37.76
C ALA A 90 -40.94 -49.39 -36.51
N GLU A 91 -40.83 -50.65 -36.11
CA GLU A 91 -39.92 -51.14 -35.09
C GLU A 91 -38.49 -50.95 -35.60
N SER A 92 -37.94 -49.75 -35.38
CA SER A 92 -36.51 -49.57 -35.25
C SER A 92 -36.26 -49.28 -33.78
N ILE A 93 -35.51 -50.17 -33.13
CA ILE A 93 -34.94 -49.94 -31.80
C ILE A 93 -33.82 -48.91 -32.00
N GLY A 94 -34.22 -47.69 -32.35
CA GLY A 94 -33.41 -46.50 -32.19
C GLY A 94 -33.60 -46.05 -30.77
N LEU A 95 -32.59 -46.26 -29.92
CA LEU A 95 -32.43 -45.49 -28.71
C LEU A 95 -32.32 -44.01 -29.12
N SER A 96 -33.45 -43.33 -29.29
CA SER A 96 -33.53 -41.89 -29.48
C SER A 96 -33.21 -41.24 -28.14
N LEU A 97 -31.95 -41.37 -27.72
CA LEU A 97 -31.39 -40.53 -26.68
C LEU A 97 -31.39 -39.11 -27.26
N PRO A 98 -32.03 -38.13 -26.59
CA PRO A 98 -32.07 -36.76 -27.07
C PRO A 98 -30.65 -36.29 -27.36
N GLU A 99 -30.36 -35.70 -28.52
CA GLU A 99 -28.99 -35.33 -28.95
C GLU A 99 -28.21 -34.49 -27.91
N ARG A 100 -28.92 -33.79 -27.01
CA ARG A 100 -28.30 -33.07 -25.88
C ARG A 100 -27.69 -33.99 -24.80
N GLN A 101 -28.21 -35.20 -24.61
CA GLN A 101 -27.75 -36.13 -23.57
C GLN A 101 -26.42 -36.81 -23.94
N LEU A 102 -26.21 -37.16 -25.22
CA LEU A 102 -24.97 -37.78 -25.68
C LEU A 102 -23.76 -36.82 -25.57
N SER A 103 -23.98 -35.53 -25.86
CA SER A 103 -22.96 -34.47 -25.72
C SER A 103 -22.58 -34.21 -24.26
N THR A 104 -23.53 -34.36 -23.33
CA THR A 104 -23.30 -34.12 -21.90
C THR A 104 -22.56 -35.29 -21.24
N LEU A 105 -22.93 -36.53 -21.58
CA LEU A 105 -22.22 -37.73 -21.15
C LEU A 105 -20.79 -37.78 -21.68
N GLY A 106 -20.56 -37.39 -22.95
CA GLY A 106 -19.21 -37.29 -23.51
C GLY A 106 -18.34 -36.25 -22.80
N LEU A 107 -18.92 -35.12 -22.39
CA LEU A 107 -18.22 -34.08 -21.64
C LEU A 107 -17.87 -34.55 -20.22
N ILE A 108 -18.77 -35.28 -19.56
CA ILE A 108 -18.53 -35.88 -18.23
C ILE A 108 -17.43 -36.94 -18.31
N LEU A 109 -17.45 -37.79 -19.33
CA LEU A 109 -16.41 -38.79 -19.58
C LEU A 109 -15.05 -38.12 -19.81
N LEU A 110 -15.01 -37.06 -20.63
CA LEU A 110 -13.78 -36.32 -20.91
C LEU A 110 -13.27 -35.56 -19.67
N LEU A 111 -14.16 -35.04 -18.81
CA LEU A 111 -13.79 -34.50 -17.51
C LEU A 111 -13.17 -35.57 -16.60
N PHE A 112 -13.77 -36.76 -16.53
CA PHE A 112 -13.27 -37.89 -15.74
C PHE A 112 -11.87 -38.33 -16.22
N VAL A 113 -11.66 -38.42 -17.53
CA VAL A 113 -10.34 -38.72 -18.13
C VAL A 113 -9.32 -37.62 -17.80
N THR A 114 -9.72 -36.35 -17.81
CA THR A 114 -8.85 -35.22 -17.48
C THR A 114 -8.43 -35.25 -15.99
N LEU A 115 -9.37 -35.53 -15.08
CA LEU A 115 -9.09 -35.67 -13.64
C LEU A 115 -8.21 -36.89 -13.34
N LEU A 116 -8.45 -38.01 -14.05
CA LEU A 116 -7.59 -39.19 -13.98
C LEU A 116 -6.17 -38.87 -14.46
N GLY A 117 -6.02 -38.10 -15.54
CA GLY A 117 -4.74 -37.62 -16.04
C GLY A 117 -3.98 -36.77 -15.02
N LEU A 118 -4.67 -35.86 -14.32
CA LEU A 118 -4.07 -35.06 -13.23
C LEU A 118 -3.59 -35.95 -12.07
N ALA A 119 -4.39 -36.92 -11.65
CA ALA A 119 -4.03 -37.86 -10.59
C ALA A 119 -2.82 -38.73 -10.96
N VAL A 120 -2.74 -39.19 -12.22
CA VAL A 120 -1.60 -39.95 -12.74
C VAL A 120 -0.33 -39.08 -12.77
N ILE A 121 -0.41 -37.83 -13.23
CA ILE A 121 0.74 -36.92 -13.25
C ILE A 121 1.24 -36.64 -11.82
N ASP A 122 0.35 -36.37 -10.87
CA ASP A 122 0.73 -36.15 -9.47
C ASP A 122 1.33 -37.43 -8.84
N ARG A 123 0.88 -38.62 -9.25
CA ARG A 123 1.45 -39.91 -8.82
C ARG A 123 2.86 -40.14 -9.38
N VAL A 124 3.07 -39.80 -10.65
CA VAL A 124 4.34 -40.00 -11.39
C VAL A 124 5.38 -38.91 -11.09
N ARG A 125 4.97 -37.73 -10.60
CA ARG A 125 5.87 -36.65 -10.18
C ARG A 125 6.56 -36.85 -8.84
N ARG A 126 5.91 -37.55 -7.90
CA ARG A 126 6.45 -37.73 -6.54
C ARG A 126 7.87 -38.35 -6.46
N PRO A 127 8.29 -39.24 -7.39
CA PRO A 127 9.62 -39.85 -7.33
C PRO A 127 10.70 -39.24 -8.25
N LEU A 128 10.46 -38.14 -8.98
CA LEU A 128 11.42 -37.64 -9.98
C LEU A 128 12.47 -36.67 -9.39
N PRO A 129 13.79 -36.87 -9.65
CA PRO A 129 14.86 -35.99 -9.19
C PRO A 129 14.91 -34.65 -9.96
N GLU A 130 15.24 -33.56 -9.25
CA GLU A 130 15.03 -32.16 -9.66
C GLU A 130 15.96 -31.59 -10.77
N LEU A 131 16.83 -32.38 -11.40
CA LEU A 131 17.79 -31.86 -12.39
C LEU A 131 17.31 -32.06 -13.84
N GLY A 132 16.86 -30.98 -14.49
CA GLY A 132 16.68 -30.94 -15.96
C GLY A 132 15.64 -29.93 -16.48
N LEU A 133 15.51 -29.83 -17.81
CA LEU A 133 14.42 -29.11 -18.51
C LEU A 133 13.05 -29.81 -18.34
N LEU A 134 13.08 -31.12 -18.11
CA LEU A 134 11.90 -31.99 -17.90
C LEU A 134 10.93 -31.47 -16.82
N PRO A 135 11.36 -31.11 -15.59
CA PRO A 135 10.46 -30.62 -14.55
C PRO A 135 9.76 -29.29 -14.91
N ARG A 136 10.37 -28.42 -15.73
CA ARG A 136 9.72 -27.17 -16.19
C ARG A 136 8.63 -27.44 -17.21
N VAL A 137 8.91 -28.27 -18.22
CA VAL A 137 7.93 -28.65 -19.26
C VAL A 137 6.78 -29.42 -18.63
N LEU A 138 7.11 -30.37 -17.75
CA LEU A 138 6.10 -31.08 -16.99
C LEU A 138 5.28 -30.05 -16.21
N GLY A 139 5.91 -29.16 -15.44
CA GLY A 139 5.28 -28.07 -14.68
C GLY A 139 4.23 -27.29 -15.46
N ALA A 140 4.61 -26.82 -16.65
CA ALA A 140 3.72 -26.13 -17.58
C ALA A 140 2.56 -27.03 -18.04
N ALA A 141 2.83 -28.30 -18.39
CA ALA A 141 1.79 -29.25 -18.79
C ALA A 141 0.77 -29.52 -17.67
N HIS A 142 1.20 -29.54 -16.41
CA HIS A 142 0.30 -29.72 -15.26
C HIS A 142 -0.56 -28.49 -14.99
N LEU A 143 0.01 -27.29 -15.14
CA LEU A 143 -0.76 -26.06 -15.08
C LEU A 143 -1.81 -26.01 -16.20
N ALA A 144 -1.41 -26.34 -17.43
CA ALA A 144 -2.31 -26.41 -18.58
C ALA A 144 -3.43 -27.42 -18.36
N LEU A 145 -3.12 -28.61 -17.83
CA LEU A 145 -4.12 -29.64 -17.55
C LEU A 145 -5.08 -29.23 -16.42
N ARG A 146 -4.60 -28.54 -15.38
CA ARG A 146 -5.47 -27.97 -14.32
C ARG A 146 -6.41 -26.91 -14.89
N LEU A 147 -5.91 -26.02 -15.71
CA LEU A 147 -6.73 -25.00 -16.38
C LEU A 147 -7.78 -25.66 -17.29
N ALA A 148 -7.37 -26.66 -18.08
CA ALA A 148 -8.29 -27.44 -18.93
C ALA A 148 -9.38 -28.14 -18.10
N ALA A 149 -9.02 -28.74 -16.96
CA ALA A 149 -9.98 -29.35 -16.05
C ALA A 149 -10.98 -28.32 -15.50
N VAL A 150 -10.53 -27.13 -15.09
CA VAL A 150 -11.42 -26.06 -14.60
C VAL A 150 -12.38 -25.59 -15.69
N VAL A 151 -11.89 -25.33 -16.91
CA VAL A 151 -12.73 -24.95 -18.06
C VAL A 151 -13.73 -26.05 -18.41
N MET A 152 -13.33 -27.31 -18.25
CA MET A 152 -14.18 -28.46 -18.50
C MET A 152 -15.28 -28.61 -17.46
N VAL A 153 -14.93 -28.50 -16.17
CA VAL A 153 -15.92 -28.44 -15.07
C VAL A 153 -16.91 -27.31 -15.32
N LEU A 154 -16.43 -26.15 -15.75
CA LEU A 154 -17.27 -25.00 -16.04
C LEU A 154 -18.24 -25.26 -17.21
N ASN A 155 -17.79 -25.95 -18.26
CA ASN A 155 -18.62 -26.37 -19.39
C ASN A 155 -19.66 -27.43 -19.00
N VAL A 156 -19.30 -28.38 -18.13
CA VAL A 156 -20.24 -29.39 -17.62
C VAL A 156 -21.29 -28.67 -16.76
N ALA A 157 -20.85 -27.83 -15.83
CA ALA A 157 -21.72 -27.09 -14.95
C ALA A 157 -22.71 -26.20 -15.75
N SER A 158 -22.25 -25.45 -16.75
CA SER A 158 -23.13 -24.59 -17.54
C SER A 158 -24.25 -25.34 -18.28
N ARG A 159 -24.07 -26.64 -18.59
CA ARG A 159 -25.08 -27.48 -19.23
C ARG A 159 -26.03 -28.18 -18.24
N LEU A 160 -25.55 -28.45 -17.02
CA LEU A 160 -26.35 -29.09 -15.97
C LEU A 160 -27.21 -28.09 -15.18
N LEU A 161 -26.77 -26.82 -15.10
CA LEU A 161 -27.51 -25.80 -14.37
C LEU A 161 -28.70 -25.24 -15.18
N PRO A 162 -29.80 -24.87 -14.51
CA PRO A 162 -30.90 -24.14 -15.14
C PRO A 162 -30.41 -22.82 -15.76
N GLY A 163 -30.95 -22.43 -16.91
CA GLY A 163 -30.50 -21.23 -17.64
C GLY A 163 -30.53 -19.92 -16.84
N TRP A 164 -31.39 -19.82 -15.82
CA TRP A 164 -31.45 -18.67 -14.92
C TRP A 164 -30.30 -18.60 -13.89
N LEU A 165 -29.59 -19.72 -13.62
CA LEU A 165 -28.39 -19.75 -12.76
C LEU A 165 -27.09 -19.47 -13.54
N ALA A 166 -27.10 -19.58 -14.87
CA ALA A 166 -25.93 -19.32 -15.70
C ALA A 166 -25.22 -17.96 -15.41
N PRO A 167 -25.93 -16.81 -15.25
CA PRO A 167 -25.26 -15.55 -14.93
C PRO A 167 -24.59 -15.56 -13.54
N PHE A 168 -25.19 -16.23 -12.55
CA PHE A 168 -24.61 -16.33 -11.20
C PHE A 168 -23.32 -17.17 -11.18
N LEU A 169 -23.28 -18.24 -11.97
CA LEU A 169 -22.08 -19.07 -12.12
C LEU A 169 -20.94 -18.28 -12.78
N LEU A 170 -21.23 -17.45 -13.79
CA LEU A 170 -20.23 -16.56 -14.39
C LEU A 170 -19.68 -15.55 -13.38
N ILE A 171 -20.57 -14.87 -12.64
CA ILE A 171 -20.18 -13.91 -11.60
C ILE A 171 -19.35 -14.61 -10.52
N GLY A 172 -19.74 -15.81 -10.09
CA GLY A 172 -19.01 -16.60 -9.09
C GLY A 172 -17.60 -16.96 -9.55
N VAL A 173 -17.42 -17.33 -10.82
CA VAL A 173 -16.10 -17.62 -11.39
C VAL A 173 -15.24 -16.36 -11.49
N ILE A 174 -15.83 -15.24 -11.93
CA ILE A 174 -15.11 -13.96 -12.00
C ILE A 174 -14.67 -13.52 -10.59
N ALA A 175 -15.57 -13.60 -9.61
CA ALA A 175 -15.27 -13.26 -8.22
C ALA A 175 -14.18 -14.17 -7.64
N ALA A 176 -14.25 -15.48 -7.89
CA ALA A 176 -13.23 -16.43 -7.46
C ALA A 176 -11.87 -16.16 -8.12
N ALA A 177 -11.85 -15.90 -9.42
CA ALA A 177 -10.63 -15.56 -10.16
C ALA A 177 -10.00 -14.26 -9.63
N LEU A 178 -10.83 -13.24 -9.36
CA LEU A 178 -10.39 -11.98 -8.78
C LEU A 178 -9.83 -12.17 -7.36
N ALA A 179 -10.51 -12.94 -6.51
CA ALA A 179 -10.06 -13.24 -5.15
C ALA A 179 -8.69 -13.94 -5.14
N ILE A 180 -8.49 -14.92 -6.04
CA ILE A 180 -7.21 -15.62 -6.19
C ILE A 180 -6.13 -14.66 -6.73
N GLY A 181 -6.46 -13.87 -7.76
CA GLY A 181 -5.54 -12.92 -8.39
C GLY A 181 -5.06 -11.85 -7.40
N ILE A 182 -5.99 -11.23 -6.68
CA ILE A 182 -5.67 -10.26 -5.63
C ILE A 182 -4.91 -10.95 -4.49
N GLY A 183 -5.36 -12.11 -4.02
CA GLY A 183 -4.74 -12.83 -2.91
C GLY A 183 -3.28 -13.23 -3.17
N ALA A 184 -2.94 -13.59 -4.41
CA ALA A 184 -1.56 -13.86 -4.81
C ALA A 184 -0.69 -12.59 -4.82
N VAL A 185 -1.29 -11.43 -5.08
CA VAL A 185 -0.59 -10.16 -5.24
C VAL A 185 -0.49 -9.35 -3.94
N TRP A 186 -1.49 -9.49 -3.09
CA TRP A 186 -1.66 -8.70 -1.87
C TRP A 186 -0.45 -8.70 -0.92
N PRO A 187 0.25 -9.83 -0.68
CA PRO A 187 1.33 -9.85 0.31
C PRO A 187 2.56 -9.01 -0.04
N TRP A 188 2.81 -8.75 -1.34
CA TRP A 188 3.96 -7.98 -1.81
C TRP A 188 3.61 -6.53 -2.13
N LEU A 189 2.34 -6.22 -2.35
CA LEU A 189 1.88 -4.89 -2.71
C LEU A 189 2.29 -3.80 -1.70
N PRO A 190 2.19 -3.99 -0.36
CA PRO A 190 2.58 -2.97 0.61
C PRO A 190 4.05 -2.58 0.54
N ASP A 191 4.94 -3.52 0.20
CA ASP A 191 6.36 -3.21 0.04
C ASP A 191 6.62 -2.37 -1.21
N VAL A 192 5.90 -2.65 -2.30
CA VAL A 192 6.05 -1.91 -3.56
C VAL A 192 5.49 -0.50 -3.42
N VAL A 193 4.28 -0.36 -2.86
CA VAL A 193 3.68 0.94 -2.56
C VAL A 193 4.58 1.72 -1.61
N GLY A 194 5.11 1.08 -0.57
CA GLY A 194 6.07 1.69 0.33
C GLY A 194 7.33 2.17 -0.39
N GLY A 195 7.87 1.38 -1.32
CA GLY A 195 9.01 1.78 -2.14
C GLY A 195 8.72 3.02 -2.98
N VAL A 196 7.60 3.04 -3.71
CA VAL A 196 7.19 4.19 -4.51
C VAL A 196 7.01 5.44 -3.65
N LEU A 197 6.39 5.30 -2.49
CA LEU A 197 6.19 6.42 -1.55
C LEU A 197 7.52 6.96 -1.02
N LEU A 198 8.45 6.07 -0.63
CA LEU A 198 9.79 6.47 -0.20
C LEU A 198 10.55 7.25 -1.27
N LEU A 199 10.41 6.86 -2.54
CA LEU A 199 10.99 7.57 -3.68
C LEU A 199 10.29 8.90 -3.95
N ALA A 200 8.96 8.94 -3.88
CA ALA A 200 8.15 10.13 -4.15
C ALA A 200 8.38 11.23 -3.10
N GLU A 201 8.35 10.87 -1.82
CA GLU A 201 8.54 11.82 -0.72
C GLU A 201 10.03 12.12 -0.47
N ARG A 202 10.95 11.35 -1.05
CA ARG A 202 12.41 11.47 -0.88
C ARG A 202 12.88 11.51 0.58
N ARG A 203 12.09 10.97 1.52
CA ARG A 203 12.45 10.90 2.95
C ARG A 203 13.65 10.00 3.20
N VAL A 204 13.80 8.95 2.39
CA VAL A 204 14.87 7.95 2.50
C VAL A 204 15.65 7.95 1.18
N ARG A 205 16.94 8.32 1.24
CA ARG A 205 17.83 8.40 0.07
C ARG A 205 19.13 7.67 0.37
N ALA A 206 19.75 7.15 -0.69
CA ALA A 206 21.08 6.58 -0.60
C ALA A 206 22.05 7.62 0.00
N GLY A 207 22.89 7.17 0.93
CA GLY A 207 23.87 7.99 1.63
C GLY A 207 23.43 8.55 2.98
N LEU A 208 22.13 8.57 3.32
CA LEU A 208 21.69 9.00 4.66
C LEU A 208 21.94 7.90 5.70
N TRP A 209 22.17 8.31 6.94
CA TRP A 209 22.18 7.40 8.08
C TRP A 209 20.75 7.21 8.58
N LEU A 210 20.34 5.96 8.79
CA LEU A 210 19.01 5.60 9.23
C LEU A 210 19.08 4.76 10.50
N ILE A 211 18.30 5.17 11.51
CA ILE A 211 18.17 4.49 12.79
C ILE A 211 16.70 4.13 12.97
N GLY A 212 16.43 2.84 13.10
CA GLY A 212 15.11 2.30 13.36
C GLY A 212 15.14 1.29 14.49
N ASP A 213 13.99 0.69 14.74
CA ASP A 213 13.80 -0.26 15.83
C ASP A 213 14.50 -1.59 15.53
N GLY A 214 15.70 -1.77 16.11
CA GLY A 214 16.54 -2.96 15.95
C GLY A 214 17.54 -2.93 14.79
N PHE A 215 17.69 -1.80 14.09
CA PHE A 215 18.68 -1.64 13.01
C PHE A 215 19.20 -0.21 12.92
N ALA A 216 20.50 -0.06 12.63
CA ALA A 216 21.13 1.24 12.40
C ALA A 216 22.20 1.10 11.32
N GLY A 217 22.21 2.00 10.34
CA GLY A 217 23.20 1.99 9.27
C GLY A 217 22.99 3.02 8.18
N GLN A 218 23.96 3.11 7.27
CA GLN A 218 23.89 3.97 6.10
C GLN A 218 23.09 3.29 4.98
N ILE A 219 22.17 4.01 4.34
CA ILE A 219 21.41 3.49 3.19
C ILE A 219 22.33 3.37 1.99
N GLU A 220 22.51 2.15 1.47
CA GLU A 220 23.25 1.93 0.22
C GLU A 220 22.34 2.12 -0.99
N ARG A 221 21.16 1.52 -0.95
CA ARG A 221 20.22 1.51 -2.06
C ARG A 221 18.79 1.35 -1.56
N VAL A 222 17.89 2.11 -2.20
CA VAL A 222 16.45 1.92 -2.07
C VAL A 222 15.99 1.14 -3.31
N GLY A 223 15.58 -0.11 -3.11
CA GLY A 223 14.99 -0.95 -4.15
C GLY A 223 13.47 -0.81 -4.21
N PRO A 224 12.81 -1.46 -5.19
CA PRO A 224 11.36 -1.36 -5.36
C PRO A 224 10.58 -1.97 -4.17
N ARG A 225 11.13 -3.00 -3.53
CA ARG A 225 10.48 -3.74 -2.43
C ARG A 225 11.24 -3.67 -1.11
N VAL A 226 12.57 -3.56 -1.19
CA VAL A 226 13.47 -3.62 -0.05
C VAL A 226 14.49 -2.51 -0.13
N THR A 227 14.93 -2.03 1.03
CA THR A 227 16.02 -1.07 1.18
C THR A 227 17.17 -1.77 1.90
N THR A 228 18.38 -1.59 1.37
CA THR A 228 19.60 -2.19 1.94
C THR A 228 20.38 -1.13 2.72
N LEU A 229 20.68 -1.44 3.99
CA LEU A 229 21.51 -0.61 4.87
C LEU A 229 22.82 -1.32 5.16
N ARG A 230 23.92 -0.57 5.25
CA ARG A 230 25.20 -1.04 5.79
C ARG A 230 25.41 -0.46 7.18
N ALA A 231 25.51 -1.32 8.18
CA ALA A 231 25.76 -0.89 9.55
C ALA A 231 27.22 -0.50 9.79
N ALA A 232 27.49 0.09 10.96
CA ALA A 232 28.82 0.58 11.33
C ALA A 232 29.88 -0.54 11.44
N ASP A 233 29.44 -1.78 11.66
CA ASP A 233 30.25 -3.01 11.70
C ASP A 233 30.48 -3.62 10.29
N GLY A 234 29.87 -3.05 9.25
CA GLY A 234 29.95 -3.52 7.88
C GLY A 234 28.89 -4.57 7.49
N SER A 235 28.03 -4.99 8.43
CA SER A 235 26.92 -5.92 8.16
C SER A 235 25.84 -5.28 7.27
N LEU A 236 25.13 -6.13 6.51
CA LEU A 236 24.10 -5.71 5.56
C LEU A 236 22.71 -6.06 6.07
N PHE A 237 21.89 -5.04 6.32
CA PHE A 237 20.48 -5.18 6.68
C PHE A 237 19.60 -5.02 5.44
N THR A 238 18.73 -6.00 5.20
CA THR A 238 17.70 -5.93 4.15
C THR A 238 16.35 -5.70 4.78
N ILE A 239 15.77 -4.53 4.57
CA ILE A 239 14.55 -4.10 5.25
C ILE A 239 13.42 -3.96 4.23
N PRO A 240 12.26 -4.60 4.45
CA PRO A 240 11.08 -4.39 3.60
C PRO A 240 10.62 -2.93 3.68
N ASN A 241 10.33 -2.32 2.53
CA ASN A 241 9.94 -0.91 2.48
C ASN A 241 8.67 -0.63 3.29
N ARG A 242 7.77 -1.61 3.44
CA ARG A 242 6.58 -1.47 4.30
C ARG A 242 6.95 -1.10 5.74
N GLN A 243 8.07 -1.61 6.26
CA GLN A 243 8.50 -1.33 7.64
C GLN A 243 9.02 0.10 7.79
N LEU A 244 9.72 0.61 6.78
CA LEU A 244 10.24 1.98 6.78
C LEU A 244 9.13 3.03 6.68
N VAL A 245 8.00 2.70 6.05
CA VAL A 245 6.84 3.60 5.94
C VAL A 245 5.92 3.50 7.17
N SER A 246 5.76 2.32 7.74
CA SER A 246 4.81 2.08 8.84
C SER A 246 5.37 2.37 10.23
N ARG A 247 6.70 2.43 10.40
CA ARG A 247 7.34 2.68 11.69
C ARG A 247 8.05 4.03 11.70
N THR A 248 8.19 4.60 12.89
CA THR A 248 9.02 5.77 13.11
C THR A 248 10.48 5.42 12.89
N VAL A 249 11.12 6.12 11.95
CA VAL A 249 12.56 6.00 11.65
C VAL A 249 13.20 7.38 11.75
N HIS A 250 14.39 7.43 12.31
CA HIS A 250 15.20 8.64 12.34
C HIS A 250 16.17 8.61 11.16
N THR A 251 16.17 9.66 10.35
CA THR A 251 17.14 9.83 9.27
C THR A 251 17.98 11.07 9.50
N SER A 252 19.29 10.93 9.33
CA SER A 252 20.24 12.04 9.38
C SER A 252 21.02 12.12 8.08
N ALA A 253 21.05 13.32 7.49
CA ALA A 253 21.92 13.63 6.35
C ALA A 253 23.38 13.82 6.75
N GLN A 254 23.63 13.99 8.04
CA GLN A 254 24.96 14.19 8.58
C GLN A 254 25.48 12.85 9.08
N ARG A 255 26.66 12.42 8.59
CA ARG A 255 27.44 11.34 9.24
C ARG A 255 27.72 11.67 10.71
N PHE A 256 27.89 12.96 10.97
CA PHE A 256 28.23 13.47 12.28
C PHE A 256 26.99 13.55 13.17
N ALA A 257 26.93 12.70 14.19
CA ALA A 257 25.90 12.76 15.20
C ALA A 257 26.20 13.92 16.15
N GLU A 258 25.20 14.74 16.43
CA GLU A 258 25.24 15.67 17.54
C GLU A 258 25.03 14.87 18.83
N THR A 259 26.08 14.76 19.63
CA THR A 259 26.09 14.03 20.89
C THR A 259 26.08 15.03 22.03
N LYS A 260 25.15 14.81 22.97
CA LYS A 260 24.99 15.63 24.16
C LYS A 260 25.45 14.82 25.37
N VAL A 261 26.56 15.20 25.97
CA VAL A 261 27.12 14.57 27.17
C VAL A 261 26.85 15.46 28.37
N ALA A 262 26.33 14.86 29.45
CA ALA A 262 26.17 15.55 30.72
C ALA A 262 27.31 15.13 31.66
N LEU A 263 28.09 16.11 32.11
CA LEU A 263 29.23 15.94 32.98
C LEU A 263 28.86 16.50 34.36
N GLU A 264 29.20 15.78 35.43
CA GLU A 264 29.15 16.31 36.78
C GLU A 264 30.60 16.59 37.22
N VAL A 265 30.90 17.86 37.46
CA VAL A 265 32.27 18.32 37.66
C VAL A 265 32.45 18.79 39.13
N PRO A 266 33.61 18.53 39.77
CA PRO A 266 33.93 19.06 41.08
C PRO A 266 33.84 20.60 41.16
N ASP A 267 33.77 21.12 42.38
CA ASP A 267 33.69 22.57 42.60
C ASP A 267 35.00 23.26 42.20
N ALA A 268 34.99 23.86 41.01
CA ALA A 268 36.09 24.59 40.43
C ALA A 268 35.56 25.86 39.74
N PRO A 269 36.38 26.91 39.59
CA PRO A 269 35.94 28.13 38.93
C PRO A 269 35.48 27.83 37.49
N ALA A 270 34.34 28.39 37.10
CA ALA A 270 33.65 28.05 35.85
C ALA A 270 34.50 28.31 34.59
N THR A 271 35.47 29.21 34.67
CA THR A 271 36.43 29.49 33.60
C THR A 271 37.41 28.34 33.39
N GLU A 272 37.90 27.73 34.46
CA GLU A 272 38.82 26.59 34.40
C GLU A 272 38.10 25.34 33.91
N VAL A 273 36.89 25.08 34.42
CA VAL A 273 36.06 23.95 33.94
C VAL A 273 35.76 24.07 32.45
N ARG A 274 35.38 25.26 31.98
CA ARG A 274 35.10 25.49 30.56
C ARG A 274 36.35 25.31 29.69
N ALA A 275 37.52 25.73 30.17
CA ALA A 275 38.79 25.54 29.48
C ALA A 275 39.18 24.06 29.41
N ALA A 276 39.09 23.34 30.54
CA ALA A 276 39.36 21.91 30.62
C ALA A 276 38.47 21.09 29.67
N ILE A 277 37.16 21.37 29.65
CA ILE A 277 36.22 20.74 28.72
C ILE A 277 36.59 21.04 27.27
N ARG A 278 36.88 22.30 26.95
CA ARG A 278 37.25 22.70 25.58
C ARG A 278 38.51 21.96 25.12
N ASP A 279 39.54 21.92 25.95
CA ASP A 279 40.80 21.25 25.62
C ASP A 279 40.61 19.74 25.47
N ALA A 280 39.83 19.11 26.37
CA ALA A 280 39.53 17.68 26.28
C ALA A 280 38.78 17.33 24.97
N VAL A 281 37.81 18.15 24.57
CA VAL A 281 37.07 17.98 23.30
C VAL A 281 37.99 18.14 22.10
N LEU A 282 38.82 19.19 22.07
CA LEU A 282 39.71 19.47 20.94
C LEU A 282 40.82 18.42 20.79
N CYS A 283 41.23 17.79 21.90
CA CYS A 283 42.22 16.72 21.91
C CYS A 283 41.62 15.32 21.63
N SER A 284 40.31 15.20 21.46
CA SER A 284 39.67 13.91 21.20
C SER A 284 39.76 13.53 19.71
N PRO A 285 40.17 12.28 19.38
CA PRO A 285 40.24 11.82 17.98
C PRO A 285 38.86 11.62 17.34
N TYR A 286 37.79 11.58 18.13
CA TYR A 286 36.42 11.35 17.65
C TYR A 286 35.72 12.61 17.15
N VAL A 287 36.39 13.76 17.27
CA VAL A 287 35.83 15.08 17.00
C VAL A 287 36.44 15.62 15.68
N PRO A 288 35.66 16.21 14.76
CA PRO A 288 36.18 16.80 13.53
C PRO A 288 37.05 18.04 13.82
N SER A 289 37.91 18.42 12.88
CA SER A 289 38.87 19.53 13.02
C SER A 289 38.25 20.89 13.36
N HIS A 290 36.98 21.09 13.03
CA HIS A 290 36.20 22.29 13.40
C HIS A 290 34.90 21.85 14.07
N PRO A 291 34.93 21.56 15.38
CA PRO A 291 33.74 21.12 16.08
C PRO A 291 32.77 22.28 16.34
N LEU A 292 31.49 22.04 16.07
CA LEU A 292 30.42 22.83 16.65
C LEU A 292 30.29 22.41 18.12
N LEU A 293 31.02 23.11 18.99
CA LEU A 293 31.08 22.84 20.42
C LEU A 293 30.22 23.87 21.17
N ALA A 294 29.19 23.40 21.86
CA ALA A 294 28.42 24.19 22.81
C ALA A 294 28.63 23.65 24.23
N ILE A 295 29.03 24.52 25.14
CA ILE A 295 29.23 24.20 26.56
C ILE A 295 28.24 25.03 27.37
N ALA A 296 27.28 24.37 28.00
CA ALA A 296 26.28 24.98 28.87
C ALA A 296 26.45 24.51 30.31
N ARG A 297 26.23 25.41 31.27
CA ARG A 297 26.14 25.08 32.69
C ARG A 297 24.67 25.06 33.08
N ASP A 298 24.22 24.02 33.77
CA ASP A 298 22.83 23.94 34.23
C ASP A 298 22.57 25.00 35.31
N ALA A 299 21.49 25.77 35.15
CA ALA A 299 21.10 26.82 36.08
C ALA A 299 20.52 26.25 37.39
N SER A 300 19.91 25.06 37.33
CA SER A 300 19.32 24.39 38.49
C SER A 300 20.35 23.60 39.29
N GLN A 301 21.42 23.13 38.63
CA GLN A 301 22.47 22.30 39.23
C GLN A 301 23.85 22.82 38.80
N PRO A 302 24.49 23.71 39.59
CA PRO A 302 25.71 24.40 39.17
C PRO A 302 26.93 23.49 38.97
N ARG A 303 26.88 22.23 39.39
CA ARG A 303 27.92 21.21 39.13
C ARG A 303 27.71 20.43 37.83
N ARG A 304 26.52 20.52 37.24
CA ARG A 304 26.19 19.82 36.00
C ARG A 304 26.49 20.69 34.79
N TRP A 305 27.34 20.17 33.92
CA TRP A 305 27.71 20.78 32.66
C TRP A 305 27.19 19.91 31.52
N THR A 306 26.69 20.56 30.49
CA THR A 306 26.22 19.90 29.28
C THR A 306 27.16 20.30 28.14
N VAL A 307 27.72 19.29 27.49
CA VAL A 307 28.59 19.44 26.32
C VAL A 307 27.87 18.87 25.11
N THR A 308 27.57 19.73 24.15
CA THR A 308 27.04 19.32 22.87
C THR A 308 28.15 19.43 21.83
N VAL A 309 28.48 18.31 21.20
CA VAL A 309 29.53 18.24 20.17
C VAL A 309 29.07 17.34 19.04
N ARG A 310 29.55 17.62 17.82
CA ARG A 310 29.38 16.73 16.68
C ARG A 310 30.54 15.76 16.59
N LEU A 311 30.27 14.46 16.68
CA LEU A 311 31.28 13.40 16.54
C LEU A 311 31.42 12.98 15.08
N LEU A 312 32.58 12.44 14.70
CA LEU A 312 32.87 11.87 13.37
C LEU A 312 31.84 10.82 12.94
N ASP A 313 31.33 10.05 13.91
CA ASP A 313 30.33 9.01 13.73
C ASP A 313 29.56 8.83 15.05
N ALA A 314 28.27 8.47 14.97
CA ALA A 314 27.41 8.21 16.13
C ALA A 314 27.96 7.09 17.01
N ARG A 315 28.64 6.10 16.42
CA ARG A 315 29.16 4.93 17.14
C ARG A 315 30.20 5.28 18.20
N PHE A 316 30.87 6.42 18.07
CA PHE A 316 31.92 6.85 19.01
C PHE A 316 31.35 7.53 20.27
N GLY A 317 30.02 7.69 20.38
CA GLY A 317 29.38 8.35 21.52
C GLY A 317 29.84 7.83 22.89
N PRO A 318 29.74 6.52 23.17
CA PRO A 318 30.15 5.95 24.46
C PRO A 318 31.64 6.12 24.75
N ASP A 319 32.50 5.86 23.76
CA ASP A 319 33.96 5.97 23.91
C ASP A 319 34.39 7.42 24.13
N PHE A 320 33.73 8.36 23.44
CA PHE A 320 33.94 9.79 23.60
C PHE A 320 33.50 10.28 24.98
N GLU A 321 32.34 9.84 25.47
CA GLU A 321 31.84 10.21 26.79
C GLU A 321 32.81 9.77 27.90
N GLY A 322 33.28 8.51 27.85
CA GLY A 322 34.29 8.01 28.79
C GLY A 322 35.60 8.80 28.73
N GLN A 323 36.15 9.02 27.53
CA GLN A 323 37.40 9.77 27.36
C GLN A 323 37.26 11.24 27.82
N LEU A 324 36.11 11.85 27.56
CA LEU A 324 35.85 13.23 27.96
C LEU A 324 35.81 13.36 29.49
N LEU A 325 35.16 12.43 30.19
CA LEU A 325 35.12 12.40 31.65
C LEU A 325 36.54 12.26 32.22
N GLU A 326 37.29 11.24 31.79
CA GLU A 326 38.65 10.99 32.27
C GLU A 326 39.56 12.21 32.08
N ARG A 327 39.52 12.84 30.90
CA ARG A 327 40.37 14.00 30.60
C ARG A 327 39.98 15.26 31.34
N VAL A 328 38.69 15.48 31.58
CA VAL A 328 38.23 16.63 32.36
C VAL A 328 38.61 16.45 33.82
N GLU A 329 38.50 15.24 34.37
CA GLU A 329 38.97 14.91 35.72
C GLU A 329 40.49 15.09 35.85
N GLU A 330 41.28 14.59 34.89
CA GLU A 330 42.74 14.75 34.88
C GLU A 330 43.16 16.22 34.76
N ALA A 331 42.47 17.01 33.93
CA ALA A 331 42.76 18.43 33.75
C ALA A 331 42.41 19.28 34.98
N LEU A 332 41.41 18.86 35.76
CA LEU A 332 40.97 19.53 36.99
C LEU A 332 41.60 18.94 38.25
N ALA A 333 42.34 17.84 38.14
CA ALA A 333 43.10 17.29 39.24
C ALA A 333 44.09 18.36 39.76
N PRO A 334 44.25 18.49 41.08
CA PRO A 334 45.18 19.45 41.65
C PRO A 334 46.57 19.17 41.08
N ARG A 335 47.11 20.13 40.32
CA ARG A 335 48.47 20.01 39.78
C ARG A 335 49.41 19.81 40.96
N ALA A 336 50.04 18.65 41.03
CA ALA A 336 51.19 18.48 41.90
C ALA A 336 52.17 19.58 41.54
N GLU A 337 52.44 20.51 42.46
CA GLU A 337 53.48 21.51 42.31
C GLU A 337 54.74 20.80 41.84
N THR A 338 55.20 21.10 40.63
CA THR A 338 56.56 20.77 40.22
C THR A 338 57.46 21.42 41.26
N PRO A 339 58.25 20.66 42.06
CA PRO A 339 59.13 21.28 43.02
C PRO A 339 60.03 22.26 42.28
N ALA A 340 60.05 23.51 42.75
CA ALA A 340 60.89 24.55 42.18
C ALA A 340 62.33 24.02 42.04
N PRO A 341 63.05 24.31 40.94
CA PRO A 341 64.43 23.90 40.81
C PRO A 341 65.21 24.41 42.03
N GLU A 342 65.80 23.48 42.76
CA GLU A 342 66.56 23.74 43.98
C GLU A 342 67.63 24.81 43.68
N PRO A 343 67.72 25.90 44.48
CA PRO A 343 68.71 26.94 44.22
C PRO A 343 70.12 26.33 44.28
N PRO A 344 71.04 26.73 43.37
CA PRO A 344 72.36 26.13 43.29
C PRO A 344 73.10 26.25 44.63
N PRO A 345 73.85 25.21 45.06
CA PRO A 345 74.53 25.19 46.35
C PRO A 345 75.47 26.39 46.48
N GLN A 346 75.35 27.12 47.59
CA GLN A 346 76.22 28.26 47.89
C GLN A 346 77.67 27.77 48.05
N PRO A 347 78.67 28.46 47.48
CA PRO A 347 80.08 28.10 47.63
C PRO A 347 80.49 28.13 49.11
N PRO A 348 81.35 27.20 49.58
CA PRO A 348 81.81 27.19 50.96
C PRO A 348 82.57 28.49 51.29
N GLU A 349 82.21 29.10 52.43
CA GLU A 349 82.92 30.27 52.96
C GLU A 349 84.40 29.91 53.25
N PRO A 350 85.35 30.80 52.90
CA PRO A 350 86.77 30.56 53.14
C PRO A 350 87.08 30.57 54.64
N PRO A 351 87.94 29.67 55.12
CA PRO A 351 88.31 29.60 56.53
C PRO A 351 89.11 30.85 56.96
N GLN A 352 88.74 31.43 58.10
CA GLN A 352 89.49 32.49 58.79
C GLN A 352 90.59 31.93 59.68
#